data_AF-A0A8S3V635-F1
#
_entry.id   AF-A0A8S3V635-F1
#
_cell.length_a   1.000
_cell.length_b   1.000
_cell.length_c   1.000
_cell.angle_alpha   90.00
_cell.angle_beta   90.00
_cell.angle_gamma   90.00
#
_symmetry.space_group_name_H-M   'P 1'
#
loop_
_entity.id
_entity.type
_entity.pdbx_description
1 polymer ?
#
loop_
_entity_poly.entity_id
_entity_poly.type
_entity_poly.pdbx_seq_one_letter_code
_entity_poly.pdbx_strand_id
1 'polypeptide(L)'
;MCEQQQCNSFPFFMADGIPKQWFATLTQTVQNSLQLLKDEFFKRFEKSQGLFDVNILQLKQGQNERVDEFMARLQEKTTGQDIPDNIKIGIAIQGFRGEIGKTVHNTFPKPTTLEQLRAIAENAEKSEQLVPASSITADTIAAIHQALKVIRRSTESQYDIWWRDRKIQS
;
A
#
# COMPACT_ATOMS: atom_id res chain seq x y z
N MET A 1 -30.38 -4.98 -38.50
CA MET A 1 -30.25 -3.52 -38.75
C MET A 1 -29.05 -3.32 -39.66
N CYS A 2 -29.13 -2.45 -40.68
CA CYS A 2 -27.96 -2.14 -41.50
C CYS A 2 -27.03 -1.16 -40.78
N GLU A 3 -25.75 -1.16 -41.11
CA GLU A 3 -24.71 -0.35 -40.44
C GLU A 3 -25.07 1.14 -40.43
N GLN A 4 -25.61 1.64 -41.53
CA GLN A 4 -26.03 3.04 -41.65
C GLN A 4 -27.17 3.40 -40.69
N GLN A 5 -28.09 2.48 -40.39
CA GLN A 5 -29.13 2.69 -39.37
C GLN A 5 -28.53 2.77 -37.96
N GLN A 6 -27.49 1.98 -37.67
CA GLN A 6 -26.82 1.99 -36.38
C GLN A 6 -26.07 3.31 -36.16
N CYS A 7 -25.35 3.78 -37.17
CA CYS A 7 -24.67 5.07 -37.15
C CYS A 7 -25.63 6.25 -36.99
N ASN A 8 -26.75 6.27 -37.72
CA ASN A 8 -27.77 7.31 -37.60
C ASN A 8 -28.47 7.31 -36.23
N SER A 9 -28.55 6.15 -35.58
CA SER A 9 -29.18 6.01 -34.27
C SER A 9 -28.21 6.37 -33.12
N PHE A 10 -26.90 6.33 -33.38
CA PHE A 10 -25.85 6.55 -32.37
C PHE A 10 -26.00 7.84 -31.53
N PRO A 11 -26.24 9.04 -32.11
CA PRO A 11 -26.36 10.27 -31.32
C PRO A 11 -27.56 10.29 -30.36
N PHE A 12 -28.58 9.44 -30.58
CA PHE A 12 -29.73 9.35 -29.66
C PHE A 12 -29.38 8.67 -28.34
N PHE A 13 -28.33 7.85 -28.31
CA PHE A 13 -27.85 7.18 -27.10
C PHE A 13 -26.86 8.03 -26.29
N MET A 14 -26.52 9.24 -26.77
CA MET A 14 -25.66 10.16 -26.05
C MET A 14 -26.46 11.08 -25.14
N ALA A 15 -25.87 11.44 -24.00
CA ALA A 15 -26.37 12.53 -23.17
C ALA A 15 -26.40 13.85 -23.96
N ASP A 16 -27.40 14.69 -23.69
CA ASP A 16 -27.48 16.02 -24.27
C ASP A 16 -26.25 16.88 -23.93
N GLY A 17 -25.88 17.78 -24.85
CA GLY A 17 -24.75 18.70 -24.67
C GLY A 17 -23.48 18.26 -25.40
N ILE A 18 -22.34 18.27 -24.68
CA ILE A 18 -20.99 18.13 -25.24
C ILE A 18 -20.81 16.86 -26.10
N PRO A 19 -21.31 15.67 -25.71
CA PRO A 19 -21.15 14.46 -26.52
C PRO A 19 -21.85 14.56 -27.88
N LYS A 20 -23.09 15.07 -27.92
CA LYS A 20 -23.84 15.27 -29.18
C LYS A 20 -23.19 16.34 -30.06
N GLN A 21 -22.70 17.42 -29.47
CA GLN A 21 -21.97 18.47 -30.20
C GLN A 21 -20.68 17.90 -30.83
N TRP A 22 -19.94 17.07 -30.10
CA TRP A 22 -18.76 16.40 -30.65
C TRP A 22 -19.10 15.51 -31.85
N PHE A 23 -20.17 14.70 -31.76
CA PHE A 23 -20.57 13.84 -32.88
C PHE A 23 -20.86 14.66 -34.15
N ALA A 24 -21.49 15.84 -34.00
CA ALA A 24 -21.74 16.76 -35.11
C ALA A 24 -20.47 17.36 -35.74
N THR A 25 -19.32 17.31 -35.05
CA THR A 25 -18.02 17.75 -35.60
C THR A 25 -17.29 16.68 -36.42
N LEU A 26 -17.75 15.42 -36.36
CA LEU A 26 -17.15 14.32 -37.12
C LEU A 26 -17.45 14.45 -38.61
N THR A 27 -16.53 13.94 -39.46
CA THR A 27 -16.75 13.92 -40.91
C THR A 27 -17.82 12.90 -41.28
N GLN A 28 -18.47 13.10 -42.44
CA GLN A 28 -19.48 12.17 -42.94
C GLN A 28 -18.94 10.74 -43.11
N THR A 29 -17.65 10.61 -43.45
CA THR A 29 -16.96 9.31 -43.55
C THR A 29 -16.95 8.56 -42.22
N VAL A 30 -16.67 9.27 -41.12
CA VAL A 30 -16.66 8.69 -39.76
C VAL A 30 -18.10 8.40 -39.31
N GLN A 31 -19.03 9.31 -39.58
CA GLN A 31 -20.44 9.12 -39.24
C GLN A 31 -21.08 7.96 -39.99
N ASN A 32 -20.55 7.53 -41.14
CA ASN A 32 -21.13 6.44 -41.94
C ASN A 32 -20.46 5.08 -41.73
N SER A 33 -19.36 5.00 -40.97
CA SER A 33 -18.66 3.75 -40.69
C SER A 33 -18.68 3.49 -39.19
N LEU A 34 -19.27 2.35 -38.79
CA LEU A 34 -19.37 1.99 -37.39
C LEU A 34 -17.98 1.79 -36.75
N GLN A 35 -17.02 1.29 -37.53
CA GLN A 35 -15.66 1.08 -37.06
C GLN A 35 -14.97 2.42 -36.77
N LEU A 36 -14.97 3.35 -37.73
CA LEU A 36 -14.36 4.67 -37.54
C LEU A 36 -15.03 5.47 -36.42
N LEU A 37 -16.35 5.34 -36.30
CA LEU A 37 -17.11 5.98 -35.24
C LEU A 37 -16.72 5.46 -33.86
N LYS A 38 -16.52 4.13 -33.73
CA LYS A 38 -15.99 3.53 -32.49
C LYS A 38 -14.60 4.06 -32.17
N ASP A 39 -13.70 4.08 -33.16
CA ASP A 39 -12.32 4.50 -32.96
C ASP A 39 -12.24 5.97 -32.48
N GLU A 40 -12.99 6.88 -33.12
CA GLU A 40 -13.08 8.28 -32.69
C GLU A 40 -13.79 8.44 -31.34
N PHE A 41 -14.80 7.61 -31.05
CA PHE A 41 -15.48 7.61 -29.75
C PHE A 41 -14.53 7.23 -28.62
N PHE A 42 -13.79 6.13 -28.77
CA PHE A 42 -12.79 5.72 -27.78
C PHE A 42 -11.70 6.76 -27.65
N LYS A 43 -11.13 7.25 -28.75
CA LYS A 43 -10.14 8.34 -28.73
C LYS A 43 -10.61 9.59 -27.96
N ARG A 44 -11.90 9.94 -28.05
CA ARG A 44 -12.45 11.13 -27.41
C ARG A 44 -12.85 10.93 -25.95
N PHE A 45 -13.46 9.79 -25.61
CA PHE A 45 -14.14 9.55 -24.34
C PHE A 45 -13.56 8.41 -23.51
N GLU A 46 -12.72 7.58 -24.08
CA GLU A 46 -11.88 6.71 -23.26
C GLU A 46 -11.02 7.63 -22.40
N LYS A 47 -11.15 7.48 -21.07
CA LYS A 47 -10.22 8.12 -20.14
C LYS A 47 -8.85 7.77 -20.67
N SER A 48 -8.08 8.77 -21.05
CA SER A 48 -6.71 8.63 -21.51
C SER A 48 -5.99 7.64 -20.59
N GLN A 49 -5.87 6.38 -21.03
CA GLN A 49 -5.13 5.35 -20.31
C GLN A 49 -3.64 5.73 -20.19
N GLY A 50 -3.22 6.81 -20.86
CA GLY A 50 -1.86 7.34 -20.86
C GLY A 50 -1.53 8.37 -19.77
N LEU A 51 -2.47 8.82 -18.93
CA LEU A 51 -2.11 9.64 -17.78
C LEU A 51 -1.88 8.74 -16.57
N PHE A 52 -0.61 8.53 -16.23
CA PHE A 52 -0.18 7.86 -15.01
C PHE A 52 -0.91 8.45 -13.81
N ASP A 53 -1.69 7.62 -13.10
CA ASP A 53 -2.39 8.08 -11.90
C ASP A 53 -1.37 8.25 -10.77
N VAL A 54 -0.99 9.50 -10.50
CA VAL A 54 0.00 9.87 -9.47
C VAL A 54 -0.41 9.36 -8.09
N ASN A 55 -1.71 9.13 -7.84
CA ASN A 55 -2.20 8.59 -6.58
C ASN A 55 -1.70 7.16 -6.33
N ILE A 56 -1.29 6.42 -7.37
CA ILE A 56 -0.68 5.09 -7.23
C ILE A 56 0.63 5.17 -6.42
N LEU A 57 1.37 6.28 -6.50
CA LEU A 57 2.59 6.48 -5.70
C LEU A 57 2.30 6.60 -4.19
N GLN A 58 1.05 6.91 -3.83
CA GLN A 58 0.61 7.02 -2.45
C GLN A 58 -0.05 5.74 -1.94
N LEU A 59 -0.07 4.68 -2.75
CA LEU A 59 -0.66 3.40 -2.37
C LEU A 59 0.12 2.79 -1.19
N LYS A 60 -0.58 2.61 -0.07
CA LYS A 60 -0.04 1.96 1.13
C LYS A 60 -0.89 0.77 1.51
N GLN A 61 -0.24 -0.23 2.10
CA GLN A 61 -0.88 -1.38 2.72
C GLN A 61 -1.68 -0.92 3.94
N GLY A 62 -2.95 -1.33 4.01
CA GLY A 62 -3.82 -1.07 5.14
C GLY A 62 -3.35 -1.77 6.41
N GLN A 63 -3.80 -1.29 7.57
CA GLN A 63 -3.37 -1.82 8.89
C GLN A 63 -3.69 -3.32 9.09
N ASN A 64 -4.80 -3.79 8.50
CA ASN A 64 -5.22 -5.20 8.57
C ASN A 64 -5.21 -5.90 7.20
N GLU A 65 -4.73 -5.22 6.15
CA GLU A 65 -4.69 -5.76 4.79
C GLU A 65 -3.54 -6.75 4.65
N ARG A 66 -3.81 -7.95 4.13
CA ARG A 66 -2.74 -8.93 3.92
C ARG A 66 -1.82 -8.52 2.78
N VAL A 67 -0.60 -9.04 2.77
CA VAL A 67 0.35 -8.81 1.67
C VAL A 67 -0.24 -9.17 0.31
N ASP A 68 -0.91 -10.32 0.21
CA ASP A 68 -1.54 -10.77 -1.04
C ASP A 68 -2.64 -9.81 -1.52
N GLU A 69 -3.50 -9.37 -0.59
CA GLU A 69 -4.58 -8.41 -0.87
C GLU A 69 -4.02 -7.07 -1.37
N PHE A 70 -2.96 -6.58 -0.72
CA PHE A 70 -2.28 -5.35 -1.15
C PHE A 70 -1.65 -5.49 -2.53
N MET A 71 -0.97 -6.60 -2.80
CA MET A 71 -0.34 -6.86 -4.10
C MET A 71 -1.38 -7.00 -5.21
N ALA A 72 -2.50 -7.67 -4.95
CA ALA A 72 -3.63 -7.76 -5.89
C ALA A 72 -4.23 -6.38 -6.18
N ARG A 73 -4.41 -5.54 -5.16
CA ARG A 73 -4.90 -4.16 -5.32
C ARG A 73 -3.93 -3.29 -6.11
N LEU A 74 -2.62 -3.43 -5.89
CA LEU A 74 -1.61 -2.75 -6.70
C LEU A 74 -1.67 -3.18 -8.17
N GLN A 75 -1.82 -4.49 -8.43
CA GLN A 75 -2.01 -4.99 -9.79
C GLN A 75 -3.27 -4.44 -10.44
N GLU A 76 -4.41 -4.45 -9.74
CA GLU A 76 -5.66 -3.88 -10.23
C GLU A 76 -5.52 -2.39 -10.59
N LYS A 77 -4.87 -1.60 -9.73
CA LYS A 77 -4.66 -0.16 -9.95
C LYS A 77 -3.69 0.15 -11.09
N THR A 78 -2.78 -0.77 -11.38
CA THR A 78 -1.81 -0.62 -12.47
C THR A 78 -2.23 -1.34 -13.76
N THR A 79 -3.34 -2.08 -13.73
CA THR A 79 -3.90 -2.76 -14.90
C THR A 79 -4.39 -1.73 -15.90
N GLY A 80 -3.93 -1.84 -17.16
CA GLY A 80 -4.24 -0.88 -18.22
C GLY A 80 -3.38 0.39 -18.19
N GLN A 81 -2.44 0.51 -17.26
CA GLN A 81 -1.41 1.55 -17.29
C GLN A 81 -0.08 0.94 -17.75
N ASP A 82 0.63 1.62 -18.64
CA ASP A 82 1.98 1.23 -19.07
C ASP A 82 3.01 1.60 -18.01
N ILE A 83 2.94 0.93 -16.86
CA ILE A 83 3.86 1.13 -15.73
C ILE A 83 4.91 0.03 -15.75
N PRO A 84 6.20 0.38 -15.87
CA PRO A 84 7.30 -0.58 -15.75
C PRO A 84 7.31 -1.30 -14.40
N ASP A 85 7.64 -2.59 -14.40
CA ASP A 85 7.61 -3.41 -13.19
C ASP A 85 8.58 -2.93 -12.10
N ASN A 86 9.70 -2.32 -12.45
CA ASN A 86 10.60 -1.69 -11.47
C ASN A 86 9.94 -0.55 -10.69
N ILE A 87 9.03 0.20 -11.33
CA ILE A 87 8.25 1.24 -10.67
C ILE A 87 7.20 0.61 -9.75
N LYS A 88 6.50 -0.43 -10.20
CA LYS A 88 5.55 -1.19 -9.36
C LYS A 88 6.23 -1.78 -8.12
N ILE A 89 7.42 -2.34 -8.29
CA ILE A 89 8.25 -2.85 -7.19
C ILE A 89 8.60 -1.72 -6.23
N GLY A 90 9.04 -0.56 -6.73
CA GLY A 90 9.32 0.62 -5.90
C GLY A 90 8.11 1.07 -5.07
N ILE A 91 6.94 1.17 -5.71
CA ILE A 91 5.67 1.52 -5.06
C ILE A 91 5.33 0.50 -3.98
N ALA A 92 5.42 -0.80 -4.28
CA ALA A 92 5.13 -1.85 -3.32
C ALA A 92 6.08 -1.82 -2.12
N ILE A 93 7.39 -1.68 -2.34
CA ILE A 93 8.39 -1.57 -1.26
C ILE A 93 8.09 -0.40 -0.32
N GLN A 94 7.71 0.76 -0.87
CA GLN A 94 7.35 1.94 -0.09
C GLN A 94 5.96 1.83 0.57
N GLY A 95 5.08 1.05 -0.04
CA GLY A 95 3.69 0.88 0.38
C GLY A 95 3.51 -0.16 1.50
N PHE A 96 4.40 -1.15 1.64
CA PHE A 96 4.32 -2.14 2.70
C PHE A 96 4.37 -1.52 4.10
N ARG A 97 3.59 -2.09 5.02
CA ARG A 97 3.49 -1.56 6.39
C ARG A 97 4.62 -2.06 7.29
N GLY A 98 4.89 -1.29 8.34
CA GLY A 98 5.57 -1.76 9.56
C GLY A 98 6.88 -2.51 9.33
N GLU A 99 7.00 -3.66 9.96
CA GLU A 99 8.19 -4.52 9.88
C GLU A 99 8.32 -5.21 8.52
N ILE A 100 7.22 -5.53 7.84
CA ILE A 100 7.24 -6.10 6.48
C ILE A 100 8.01 -5.18 5.53
N GLY A 101 7.68 -3.89 5.52
CA GLY A 101 8.37 -2.89 4.70
C GLY A 101 9.86 -2.78 5.03
N LYS A 102 10.23 -2.85 6.31
CA LYS A 102 11.64 -2.84 6.75
C LYS A 102 12.38 -4.08 6.28
N THR A 103 11.81 -5.28 6.44
CA THR A 103 12.43 -6.54 6.00
C THR A 103 12.64 -6.53 4.50
N VAL A 104 11.61 -6.16 3.73
CA VAL A 104 11.69 -6.06 2.28
C VAL A 104 12.73 -5.01 1.85
N HIS A 105 12.76 -3.85 2.51
CA HIS A 105 13.75 -2.80 2.22
C HIS A 105 15.18 -3.25 2.57
N ASN A 106 15.38 -4.02 3.62
CA ASN A 106 16.71 -4.47 4.05
C ASN A 106 17.16 -5.77 3.38
N THR A 107 16.32 -6.39 2.55
CA THR A 107 16.67 -7.63 1.84
C THR A 107 17.68 -7.36 0.72
N PHE A 108 18.73 -8.18 0.69
CA PHE A 108 19.73 -8.22 -0.37
C PHE A 108 19.89 -9.66 -0.87
N PRO A 109 19.87 -9.91 -2.19
CA PRO A 109 19.71 -8.95 -3.28
C PRO A 109 18.30 -8.33 -3.35
N LYS A 110 18.20 -7.15 -3.98
CA LYS A 110 16.92 -6.47 -4.18
C LYS A 110 16.02 -7.28 -5.12
N PRO A 111 14.72 -7.39 -4.84
CA PRO A 111 13.81 -8.12 -5.72
C PRO A 111 13.71 -7.40 -7.08
N THR A 112 13.86 -8.18 -8.16
CA THR A 112 13.77 -7.67 -9.53
C THR A 112 12.43 -7.98 -10.19
N THR A 113 11.64 -8.87 -9.58
CA THR A 113 10.29 -9.24 -10.04
C THR A 113 9.26 -9.07 -8.92
N LEU A 114 8.00 -8.85 -9.31
CA LEU A 114 6.88 -8.76 -8.36
C LEU A 114 6.66 -10.07 -7.59
N GLU A 115 6.91 -11.22 -8.22
CA GLU A 115 6.82 -12.53 -7.56
C GLU A 115 7.86 -12.72 -6.46
N GLN A 116 9.11 -12.31 -6.71
CA GLN A 116 10.15 -12.34 -5.67
C GLN A 116 9.78 -11.41 -4.51
N LEU A 117 9.30 -10.21 -4.84
CA LEU A 117 8.86 -9.24 -3.84
C LEU A 117 7.72 -9.81 -2.98
N ARG A 118 6.72 -10.43 -3.62
CA ARG A 118 5.59 -11.08 -2.96
C ARG A 118 6.06 -12.16 -1.99
N ALA A 119 6.94 -13.06 -2.43
CA ALA A 119 7.45 -14.14 -1.59
C ALA A 119 8.20 -13.63 -0.35
N ILE A 120 9.02 -12.59 -0.51
CA ILE A 120 9.74 -11.97 0.61
C ILE A 120 8.75 -11.32 1.59
N ALA A 121 7.79 -10.56 1.08
CA ALA A 121 6.79 -9.88 1.90
C ALA A 121 5.87 -10.86 2.64
N GLU A 122 5.43 -11.94 2.00
CA GLU A 122 4.63 -12.99 2.65
C GLU A 122 5.41 -13.69 3.77
N ASN A 123 6.70 -13.95 3.59
CA ASN A 123 7.55 -14.53 4.63
C ASN A 123 7.75 -13.55 5.80
N ALA A 124 7.88 -12.25 5.52
CA ALA A 124 7.93 -11.23 6.55
C ALA A 124 6.60 -11.11 7.31
N GLU A 125 5.45 -11.17 6.61
CA GLU A 125 4.12 -11.18 7.23
C GLU A 125 3.95 -12.39 8.17
N LYS A 126 4.35 -13.58 7.74
CA LYS A 126 4.37 -14.78 8.59
C LYS A 126 5.27 -14.59 9.81
N SER A 127 6.45 -13.99 9.63
CA SER A 127 7.38 -13.74 10.72
C SER A 127 6.83 -12.74 11.74
N GLU A 128 6.11 -11.71 11.28
CA GLU A 128 5.44 -10.73 12.15
C GLU A 128 4.29 -11.39 12.93
N GLN A 129 3.51 -12.28 12.31
CA GLN A 129 2.45 -13.05 13.00
C GLN A 129 3.01 -14.03 14.04
N LEU A 130 4.23 -14.54 13.82
CA LEU A 130 4.91 -15.47 14.71
C LEU A 130 5.65 -14.79 15.86
N VAL A 131 5.86 -13.48 15.80
CA VAL A 131 6.25 -12.70 16.98
C VAL A 131 4.95 -12.46 17.74
N PRO A 132 4.60 -13.25 18.79
CA PRO A 132 3.58 -12.76 19.69
C PRO A 132 4.09 -11.40 20.15
N ALA A 133 3.24 -10.39 20.10
CA ALA A 133 3.55 -9.10 20.69
C ALA A 133 4.32 -9.39 21.97
N SER A 134 5.58 -8.97 22.04
CA SER A 134 6.32 -8.93 23.28
C SER A 134 5.65 -7.83 24.11
N SER A 135 4.37 -8.03 24.43
CA SER A 135 3.70 -7.39 25.51
C SER A 135 4.56 -7.78 26.68
N ILE A 136 5.36 -6.82 27.12
CA ILE A 136 5.85 -6.78 28.49
C ILE A 136 4.61 -7.09 29.31
N THR A 137 4.47 -8.34 29.74
CA THR A 137 3.25 -8.79 30.40
C THR A 137 3.15 -7.99 31.69
N ALA A 138 1.94 -7.76 32.18
CA ALA A 138 1.75 -7.12 33.49
C ALA A 138 2.62 -7.80 34.57
N ASP A 139 2.83 -9.13 34.44
CA ASP A 139 3.72 -9.92 35.29
C ASP A 139 5.20 -9.54 35.14
N THR A 140 5.67 -9.25 33.94
CA THR A 140 7.05 -8.79 33.70
C THR A 140 7.28 -7.38 34.30
N ILE A 141 6.30 -6.48 34.16
CA ILE A 141 6.35 -5.14 34.80
C ILE A 141 6.31 -5.29 36.32
N ALA A 142 5.46 -6.16 36.84
CA ALA A 142 5.36 -6.44 38.27
C ALA A 142 6.66 -7.01 38.83
N ALA A 143 7.30 -7.95 38.13
CA ALA A 143 8.59 -8.53 38.51
C ALA A 143 9.71 -7.47 38.55
N ILE A 144 9.77 -6.58 37.55
CA ILE A 144 10.73 -5.47 37.53
C ILE A 144 10.48 -4.50 38.71
N HIS A 145 9.23 -4.15 38.99
CA HIS A 145 8.88 -3.32 40.14
C HIS A 145 9.23 -3.98 41.49
N GLN A 146 9.04 -5.30 41.61
CA GLN A 146 9.43 -6.06 42.78
C GLN A 146 10.95 -6.01 42.99
N ALA A 147 11.73 -6.25 41.92
CA ALA A 147 13.19 -6.24 41.96
C ALA A 147 13.75 -4.86 42.34
N LEU A 148 13.19 -3.78 41.79
CA LEU A 148 13.58 -2.41 42.14
C LEU A 148 13.28 -2.06 43.60
N LYS A 149 12.17 -2.54 44.17
CA LYS A 149 11.86 -2.37 45.60
C LYS A 149 12.86 -3.09 46.51
N VAL A 150 13.31 -4.29 46.13
CA VAL A 150 14.32 -5.04 46.89
C VAL A 150 15.66 -4.32 46.87
N ILE A 151 16.10 -3.87 45.70
CA ILE A 151 17.36 -3.11 45.55
C ILE A 151 17.32 -1.84 46.40
N ARG A 152 16.21 -1.10 46.37
CA ARG A 152 16.03 0.12 47.17
C ARG A 152 16.11 -0.13 48.68
N ARG A 153 15.46 -1.19 49.18
CA ARG A 153 15.55 -1.56 50.61
C ARG A 153 16.96 -2.00 51.00
N SER A 154 17.65 -2.69 50.12
CA SER A 154 19.04 -3.11 50.33
C SER A 154 19.99 -1.92 50.43
N THR A 155 19.81 -0.89 49.58
CA THR A 155 20.65 0.31 49.64
C THR A 155 20.34 1.14 50.87
N GLU A 156 19.07 1.36 51.21
CA GLU A 156 18.65 2.07 52.44
C GLU A 156 19.21 1.38 53.70
N SER A 157 19.17 0.05 53.77
CA SER A 157 19.75 -0.72 54.88
C SER A 157 21.29 -0.60 54.95
N GLN A 158 21.99 -0.57 53.81
CA GLN A 158 23.45 -0.41 53.79
C GLN A 158 23.87 1.00 54.23
N TYR A 159 23.11 2.03 53.84
CA TYR A 159 23.33 3.40 54.31
C TYR A 159 23.12 3.51 55.83
N ASP A 160 22.06 2.92 56.38
CA ASP A 160 21.79 2.95 57.82
C ASP A 160 22.88 2.26 58.66
N ILE A 161 23.42 1.13 58.17
CA ILE A 161 24.53 0.42 58.82
C ILE A 161 25.78 1.29 58.79
N TRP A 162 26.12 1.85 57.62
CA TRP A 162 27.28 2.72 57.45
C TRP A 162 27.24 3.96 58.35
N TRP A 163 26.08 4.61 58.49
CA TRP A 163 25.91 5.77 59.37
C TRP A 163 25.99 5.42 60.87
N ARG A 164 25.56 4.21 61.27
CA ARG A 164 25.68 3.75 62.66
C ARG A 164 27.11 3.44 63.03
N ASP A 165 27.86 2.73 62.18
CA ASP A 165 29.26 2.40 62.44
C ASP A 165 30.15 3.64 62.54
N ARG A 166 29.81 4.70 61.77
CA ARG A 166 30.54 5.98 61.81
C ARG A 166 30.32 6.78 63.10
N LYS A 167 29.19 6.61 63.79
CA LYS A 167 28.89 7.30 65.07
C LYS A 167 29.50 6.61 66.29
N ILE A 168 29.90 5.34 66.18
CA ILE A 168 30.51 4.58 67.28
C ILE A 168 32.02 4.86 67.39
N GLN A 169 32.62 5.45 66.35
CA GLN A 169 34.06 5.77 66.28
C GLN A 169 34.40 7.24 66.62
N SER A 170 33.44 8.07 67.06
CA SER A 170 33.66 9.45 67.55
C SER A 170 33.33 9.57 69.02
#